data_AF-A0A661H3K8-F1
#
_entry.id   AF-A0A661H3K8-F1
#
_cell.length_a   1.000
_cell.length_b   1.000
_cell.length_c   1.000
_cell.angle_alpha   90.00
_cell.angle_beta   90.00
_cell.angle_gamma   90.00
#
_symmetry.space_group_name_H-M   'P 1'
#
loop_
_entity.id
_entity.type
_entity.pdbx_description
1 polymer ?
#
loop_
_entity_poly.entity_id
_entity_poly.type
_entity_poly.pdbx_seq_one_letter_code
_entity_poly.pdbx_strand_id
1 'polypeptide(L)' 'MTEFPKKTLEDWQALANKECKGRPLEELTRDTPEGIAVKPLYSSEDLEGMGHLDSMPGLAPFVRGPKA' A
#
# COMPACT_ATOMS: atom_id res chain seq x y z
N MET A 1 0.46 4.26 29.22
CA MET A 1 0.33 4.30 27.74
C MET A 1 -0.97 3.58 27.42
N THR A 2 -1.86 4.21 26.65
CA THR A 2 -3.17 3.63 26.32
C THR A 2 -2.97 2.56 25.26
N GLU A 3 -3.40 1.33 25.52
CA GLU A 3 -3.35 0.24 24.54
C GLU A 3 -4.58 0.31 23.62
N PHE A 4 -4.33 0.27 22.31
CA PHE A 4 -5.37 0.16 21.28
C PHE A 4 -5.24 -1.20 20.59
N PRO A 5 -6.35 -1.93 20.38
CA PRO A 5 -6.31 -3.20 19.67
C PRO A 5 -5.82 -3.00 18.23
N LYS A 6 -4.95 -3.90 17.77
CA LYS A 6 -4.43 -3.89 16.40
C LYS A 6 -5.56 -4.22 15.43
N LYS A 7 -5.85 -3.31 14.50
CA LYS A 7 -6.85 -3.46 13.44
C LYS A 7 -6.24 -4.18 12.22
N THR A 8 -7.05 -4.99 11.54
CA THR A 8 -6.64 -5.73 10.34
C THR A 8 -7.08 -5.03 9.05
N LEU A 9 -6.63 -5.53 7.90
CA LEU A 9 -7.07 -5.05 6.60
C LEU A 9 -8.58 -5.29 6.38
N GLU A 10 -9.11 -6.38 6.95
CA GLU A 10 -10.54 -6.72 6.89
C GLU A 10 -11.40 -5.70 7.69
N ASP A 11 -10.93 -5.27 8.87
CA ASP A 11 -11.58 -4.20 9.64
C ASP A 11 -11.71 -2.93 8.78
N TRP A 12 -10.66 -2.59 8.03
CA TRP A 12 -10.66 -1.43 7.15
C TRP A 12 -11.61 -1.63 5.96
N GLN A 13 -11.60 -2.78 5.31
CA GLN A 13 -12.53 -3.08 4.19
C GLN A 13 -13.99 -2.99 4.64
N ALA A 14 -14.33 -3.49 5.83
CA ALA A 14 -15.68 -3.40 6.37
C ALA A 14 -16.09 -1.93 6.62
N LEU A 15 -15.18 -1.11 7.16
CA LEU A 15 -15.42 0.32 7.36
C LEU A 15 -15.59 1.05 6.03
N ALA A 16 -14.70 0.83 5.08
CA ALA A 16 -14.70 1.48 3.77
C ALA A 16 -15.95 1.11 2.96
N ASN A 17 -16.42 -0.15 3.02
CA ASN A 17 -17.70 -0.57 2.42
C ASN A 17 -18.90 0.19 3.02
N LYS A 18 -18.91 0.37 4.35
CA LYS A 18 -19.96 1.12 5.05
C LYS A 18 -19.96 2.58 4.63
N GLU A 19 -18.78 3.21 4.52
CA GLU A 19 -18.63 4.60 4.09
C GLU A 19 -18.97 4.81 2.61
N CYS A 20 -18.68 3.80 1.76
CA CYS A 20 -19.03 3.81 0.34
C CYS A 20 -20.53 3.61 0.07
N LYS A 21 -21.35 3.40 1.11
CA LYS A 21 -22.81 3.20 1.03
C LYS A 21 -23.21 2.06 0.10
N GLY A 22 -22.41 0.98 0.10
CA GLY A 22 -22.64 -0.19 -0.75
C GLY A 22 -22.11 -0.08 -2.18
N ARG A 23 -21.39 1.00 -2.53
CA ARG A 23 -20.58 1.00 -3.76
C ARG A 23 -19.38 0.07 -3.59
N PRO A 24 -19.00 -0.68 -4.64
CA PRO A 24 -17.84 -1.57 -4.60
C PRO A 24 -16.56 -0.78 -4.29
N LEU A 25 -15.71 -1.37 -3.44
CA LEU A 25 -14.39 -0.82 -3.13
C LEU A 25 -13.50 -0.69 -4.37
N GLU A 26 -13.77 -1.48 -5.42
CA GLU A 26 -13.05 -1.38 -6.69
C GLU A 26 -13.19 0.01 -7.33
N GLU A 27 -14.30 0.72 -7.13
CA GLU A 27 -14.50 2.09 -7.63
C GLU A 27 -13.50 3.10 -7.03
N LEU A 28 -12.89 2.79 -5.89
CA LEU A 28 -11.84 3.63 -5.29
C LEU A 28 -10.48 3.43 -5.97
N THR A 29 -10.34 2.40 -6.80
CA THR A 29 -9.13 2.15 -7.59
C THR A 29 -9.06 3.16 -8.72
N ARG A 30 -7.92 3.83 -8.86
CA ARG A 30 -7.71 4.80 -9.94
C ARG A 30 -6.85 4.19 -11.03
N ASP A 31 -7.45 4.01 -12.21
CA ASP A 31 -6.71 3.65 -13.42
C ASP A 31 -5.96 4.86 -13.98
N THR A 32 -4.65 4.73 -14.12
CA THR A 32 -3.84 5.77 -14.78
C THR A 32 -3.78 5.54 -16.29
N PRO A 33 -3.51 6.59 -17.10
CA PRO A 33 -3.37 6.47 -18.54
C PRO A 33 -2.29 5.46 -18.99
N GLU A 34 -1.33 5.14 -18.11
CA GLU A 34 -0.28 4.16 -18.32
C GLU A 34 -0.76 2.71 -18.13
N GLY A 35 -2.03 2.51 -17.77
CA GLY A 35 -2.61 1.18 -17.53
C GLY A 35 -2.30 0.61 -16.15
N ILE A 36 -1.97 1.48 -15.17
CA ILE A 36 -1.65 1.07 -13.80
C ILE A 36 -2.87 1.32 -12.90
N ALA A 37 -3.36 0.26 -12.27
CA ALA A 37 -4.42 0.33 -11.27
C ALA A 37 -3.83 0.71 -9.91
N VAL A 38 -4.09 1.95 -9.46
CA VAL A 38 -3.62 2.45 -8.17
C VAL A 38 -4.63 2.09 -7.08
N LYS A 39 -4.19 1.28 -6.12
CA LYS A 39 -5.03 0.83 -5.00
C LYS A 39 -5.33 1.99 -4.03
N PRO A 40 -6.51 2.00 -3.39
CA PRO A 40 -6.87 3.03 -2.42
C PRO A 40 -6.12 2.90 -1.07
N LEU A 41 -5.56 1.73 -0.78
CA LEU A 41 -4.77 1.45 0.41
C LEU A 41 -3.64 0.47 0.07
N TYR A 42 -2.46 0.71 0.63
CA TYR A 42 -1.32 -0.21 0.61
C TYR A 42 -0.95 -0.58 2.05
N SER A 43 -0.63 -1.85 2.28
CA SER A 43 -0.27 -2.40 3.60
C SER A 43 1.19 -2.87 3.62
N SER A 44 1.65 -3.36 4.77
CA SER A 44 2.98 -3.99 4.87
C SER A 44 3.10 -5.24 3.99
N GLU A 45 1.99 -5.90 3.65
CA GLU A 45 1.98 -7.07 2.77
C GLU A 45 2.41 -6.69 1.34
N ASP A 46 2.14 -5.45 0.92
CA ASP A 46 2.59 -4.94 -0.39
C ASP A 46 4.11 -4.76 -0.48
N LEU A 47 4.79 -4.79 0.65
CA LEU A 47 6.25 -4.72 0.73
C LEU A 47 6.89 -6.11 0.60
N GLU A 48 6.12 -7.18 0.75
CA GLU A 48 6.65 -8.54 0.71
C GLU A 48 7.25 -8.87 -0.67
N GLY A 49 8.41 -9.51 -0.68
CA GLY A 49 9.11 -9.88 -1.91
C GLY A 49 9.95 -8.76 -2.55
N MET A 50 9.92 -7.52 -2.04
CA MET A 50 10.82 -6.47 -2.51
C MET A 50 12.23 -6.60 -1.91
N GLY A 51 13.13 -7.25 -2.65
CA GLY A 51 14.52 -7.49 -2.20
C GLY A 51 15.43 -6.26 -2.07
N HIS A 52 14.92 -5.07 -2.39
CA HIS A 52 15.69 -3.81 -2.34
C HIS A 52 15.23 -2.86 -1.22
N LEU A 53 14.27 -3.27 -0.38
CA LEU A 53 13.75 -2.43 0.69
C LEU A 53 14.85 -1.99 1.65
N ASP A 54 15.76 -2.88 2.02
CA ASP A 54 16.88 -2.59 2.92
C ASP A 54 18.18 -2.21 2.19
N SER A 55 18.10 -1.88 0.89
CA SER A 55 19.28 -1.43 0.14
C SER A 55 19.75 -0.03 0.57
N MET A 56 21.02 0.29 0.28
CA MET A 56 21.61 1.60 0.55
C MET A 56 21.88 2.36 -0.76
N PRO A 57 21.77 3.70 -0.77
CA PRO A 57 22.07 4.50 -1.95
C PRO A 57 23.56 4.39 -2.30
N GLY A 58 23.90 4.50 -3.59
CA GLY A 58 25.28 4.32 -4.07
C GLY A 58 25.76 2.87 -4.16
N LEU A 59 24.93 1.89 -3.80
CA LEU A 59 25.19 0.45 -3.95
C LEU A 59 24.12 -0.21 -4.83
N ALA A 60 24.48 -1.26 -5.56
CA ALA A 60 23.53 -2.01 -6.38
C ALA A 60 22.36 -2.53 -5.52
N PRO A 61 21.10 -2.51 -6.00
CA PRO A 61 20.63 -2.21 -7.36
C PRO A 61 20.36 -0.73 -7.66
N PHE A 62 20.88 0.21 -6.85
CA PHE A 62 20.77 1.66 -7.05
C PHE A 62 19.35 2.23 -7.06
N VAL A 63 18.35 1.46 -6.61
CA VAL A 63 16.93 1.90 -6.55
C VAL A 63 16.75 3.12 -5.66
N ARG A 64 17.58 3.28 -4.61
CA ARG A 64 17.58 4.44 -3.72
C ARG A 64 18.48 5.60 -4.18
N GLY A 65 19.12 5.49 -5.34
CA GLY A 65 19.96 6.52 -5.92
C GLY A 65 21.40 6.05 -6.21
N PRO A 66 22.09 6.70 -7.17
CA PRO A 66 23.42 6.28 -7.64
C PRO A 66 24.59 6.78 -6.78
N LYS A 67 24.36 7.72 -5.85
CA LYS A 67 25.38 8.29 -4.95
C LYS A 67 24.94 8.07 -3.50
N ALA A 68 25.90 8.07 -2.59
CA ALA A 68 25.66 8.02 -1.14
C ALA A 68 24.93 9.26 -0.63
#